data_AF-A0A800CJA5-F1
#
_entry.id   AF-A0A800CJA5-F1
#
_cell.length_a   1.000
_cell.length_b   1.000
_cell.length_c   1.000
_cell.angle_alpha   90.00
_cell.angle_beta   90.00
_cell.angle_gamma   90.00
#
_symmetry.space_group_name_H-M   'P 1'
#
loop_
_entity.id
_entity.type
_entity.pdbx_description
1 polymer ?
#
loop_
_entity_poly.entity_id
_entity_poly.type
_entity_poly.pdbx_seq_one_letter_code
_entity_poly.pdbx_strand_id
1 'polypeptide(L)'
;MAVCNLLDGRPWLLILAVGAGLAALAVIFIIWRQGWDNFRQGTMGQALQSSWFRWLLVITIAGLSAYAYFIRPSLEPPRSYITWPGGTTAWNLDGQNWVRLGWYITPSGILLTTLGLAWILRRESLNRLGLFLSVTVLTIIQYVFKIFNTPYHIYTMRRYLPIALPALMIFAAYFLVSLFFARSRWVTRVTAVLLTVLLIGGLLYQARFVLPLRENRGAVAQLQAVADELQTDAILVIIEPATSLFADTFGPPLRFIYGHDVATIRADDEQAAAFLAALYDYAREEARPLQLLAVEPVPPRIEDQLRLKPVAFVPVTLRRLTSAFTGYPSTLETAYYGIEIYDLIPPDAAAKTAGETMVDIGTFDAPYIQSGFYGKEPLPGTGTMRWTDGLAAVEIPTAVTPSVQITIRAKIYRPEIVTPAEVAVLLDGRPIGKFTPTEEWQTFTFSGQPYPVNGESLLQFRTETFNPAELGINNDGRDLGFLVDWIEITPDS
;
A
#
# COMPACT_ATOMS: atom_id res chain seq x y z
N MET A 1 -27.37 -8.76 6.41
CA MET A 1 -26.10 -9.55 6.44
C MET A 1 -25.00 -8.92 7.31
N ALA A 2 -24.80 -7.58 7.33
CA ALA A 2 -23.76 -6.96 8.17
C ALA A 2 -23.95 -7.10 9.71
N VAL A 3 -25.19 -7.24 10.19
CA VAL A 3 -25.48 -7.46 11.62
C VAL A 3 -25.22 -8.91 12.04
N CYS A 4 -25.36 -9.88 11.13
CA CYS A 4 -25.13 -11.30 11.42
C CYS A 4 -23.62 -11.61 11.52
N ASN A 5 -22.76 -11.02 10.68
CA ASN A 5 -21.31 -11.19 10.79
C ASN A 5 -20.68 -10.46 11.98
N LEU A 6 -21.41 -9.55 12.64
CA LEU A 6 -20.97 -8.93 13.90
C LEU A 6 -21.13 -9.87 15.10
N LEU A 7 -21.89 -10.97 14.93
CA LEU A 7 -22.28 -11.89 15.99
C LEU A 7 -21.51 -13.21 15.99
N ASP A 8 -20.63 -13.44 15.01
CA ASP A 8 -19.74 -14.60 15.00
C ASP A 8 -18.75 -14.53 16.16
N GLY A 9 -19.14 -15.16 17.27
CA GLY A 9 -18.29 -15.52 18.41
C GLY A 9 -18.41 -14.68 19.68
N ARG A 10 -19.27 -13.64 19.76
CA ARG A 10 -19.36 -12.77 20.96
C ARG A 10 -20.79 -12.34 21.32
N PRO A 11 -21.67 -13.28 21.74
CA PRO A 11 -23.06 -12.98 22.13
C PRO A 11 -23.20 -11.98 23.28
N TRP A 12 -22.18 -11.88 24.14
CA TRP A 12 -22.15 -10.92 25.25
C TRP A 12 -22.10 -9.45 24.79
N LEU A 13 -21.53 -9.15 23.62
CA LEU A 13 -21.53 -7.78 23.07
C LEU A 13 -22.94 -7.34 22.69
N LEU A 14 -23.77 -8.25 22.17
CA LEU A 14 -25.16 -7.95 21.85
C LEU A 14 -25.97 -7.69 23.13
N ILE A 15 -25.76 -8.50 24.17
CA ILE A 15 -26.41 -8.32 25.47
C ILE A 15 -26.04 -6.97 26.08
N LEU A 16 -24.76 -6.59 26.04
CA LEU A 16 -24.31 -5.27 26.52
C LEU A 16 -24.87 -4.12 25.68
N ALA A 17 -24.92 -4.25 24.35
CA ALA A 17 -25.47 -3.23 23.47
C ALA A 17 -26.98 -3.04 23.67
N VAL A 18 -27.74 -4.14 23.79
CA VAL A 18 -29.18 -4.10 24.10
C VAL A 18 -29.41 -3.52 25.48
N GLY A 19 -28.64 -3.95 26.49
CA GLY A 19 -28.73 -3.42 27.85
C GLY A 19 -28.43 -1.92 27.91
N ALA A 20 -27.39 -1.45 27.21
CA ALA A 20 -27.05 -0.04 27.11
C ALA A 20 -28.13 0.77 26.36
N GLY A 21 -28.69 0.21 25.28
CA GLY A 21 -29.78 0.82 24.52
C GLY A 21 -31.05 0.97 25.35
N LEU A 22 -31.45 -0.07 26.09
CA LEU A 22 -32.60 -0.02 26.99
C LEU A 22 -32.38 0.98 28.14
N ALA A 23 -31.18 1.03 28.72
CA ALA A 23 -30.85 2.01 29.75
C ALA A 23 -30.92 3.45 29.21
N ALA A 24 -30.42 3.70 28.00
CA ALA A 24 -30.50 5.01 27.36
C ALA A 24 -31.96 5.42 27.08
N LEU A 25 -32.78 4.51 26.55
CA LEU A 25 -34.20 4.75 26.32
C LEU A 25 -34.96 5.02 27.62
N ALA A 26 -34.66 4.29 28.69
CA ALA A 26 -35.24 4.53 30.01
C ALA A 26 -34.86 5.94 30.54
N VAL A 27 -33.61 6.35 30.38
CA VAL A 27 -33.16 7.70 30.76
C VAL A 27 -33.86 8.77 29.93
N ILE A 28 -33.97 8.60 28.61
CA ILE A 28 -34.69 9.53 27.72
C ILE A 28 -36.16 9.62 28.10
N PHE A 29 -36.81 8.47 28.37
CA PHE A 29 -38.20 8.42 28.79
C PHE A 29 -38.43 9.12 30.13
N ILE A 30 -37.53 8.93 31.10
CA ILE A 30 -37.58 9.62 32.40
C ILE A 30 -37.41 11.15 32.20
N ILE A 31 -36.44 11.57 31.39
CA ILE A 31 -36.22 12.98 31.06
C ILE A 31 -37.46 13.59 30.39
N TRP A 32 -38.03 12.89 29.41
CA TRP A 32 -39.24 13.32 28.69
C TRP A 32 -40.43 13.45 29.63
N ARG A 33 -40.64 12.47 30.52
CA ARG A 33 -41.77 12.45 31.46
C ARG A 33 -41.65 13.49 32.57
N GLN A 34 -40.46 13.73 33.11
CA GLN A 34 -40.28 14.62 34.26
C GLN A 34 -39.98 16.08 33.85
N GLY A 35 -39.51 16.29 32.62
CA GLY A 35 -38.93 17.56 32.19
C GLY A 35 -37.48 17.68 32.63
N TRP A 36 -36.66 18.37 31.81
CA TRP A 36 -35.21 18.45 32.00
C TRP A 36 -34.81 19.07 33.34
N ASP A 37 -35.49 20.12 33.77
CA ASP A 37 -35.17 20.82 35.02
C ASP A 37 -35.46 19.96 36.26
N ASN A 38 -36.57 19.21 36.25
CA ASN A 38 -36.92 18.30 37.35
C ASN A 38 -36.01 17.06 37.37
N PHE A 39 -35.63 16.53 36.20
CA PHE A 39 -34.65 15.44 36.12
C PHE A 39 -33.30 15.86 36.70
N ARG A 40 -32.87 17.10 36.39
CA ARG A 40 -31.61 17.66 36.84
C ARG A 40 -31.59 17.94 38.35
N GLN A 41 -32.71 18.38 38.92
CA GLN A 41 -32.86 18.64 40.35
C GLN A 41 -33.19 17.37 41.17
N GLY A 42 -33.73 16.35 40.51
CA GLY A 42 -34.11 15.07 41.10
C GLY A 42 -32.93 14.21 41.57
N THR A 43 -33.27 13.13 42.28
CA THR A 43 -32.30 12.19 42.89
C THR A 43 -31.30 11.62 41.88
N MET A 44 -31.72 11.39 40.64
CA MET A 44 -30.86 10.88 39.56
C MET A 44 -29.85 11.91 39.07
N GLY A 45 -30.27 13.17 38.90
CA GLY A 45 -29.37 14.30 38.57
C GLY A 45 -28.34 14.57 39.68
N GLN A 46 -28.74 14.42 40.95
CA GLN A 46 -27.84 14.51 42.10
C GLN A 46 -26.87 13.32 42.16
N ALA A 47 -27.34 12.10 41.88
CA ALA A 47 -26.51 10.90 41.84
C ALA A 47 -25.44 10.98 40.73
N LEU A 48 -25.80 11.45 39.53
CA LEU A 48 -24.85 11.67 38.42
C LEU A 48 -23.82 12.76 38.73
N GLN A 49 -24.14 13.68 39.64
CA GLN A 49 -23.20 14.71 40.09
C GLN A 49 -22.39 14.30 41.33
N SER A 50 -22.73 13.19 41.97
CA SER A 50 -22.08 12.71 43.19
C SER A 50 -20.59 12.42 42.98
N SER A 51 -19.80 12.61 44.04
CA SER A 51 -18.35 12.35 44.00
C SER A 51 -18.03 10.88 43.71
N TRP A 52 -18.81 9.96 44.26
CA TRP A 52 -18.69 8.53 44.00
C TRP A 52 -18.85 8.20 42.52
N PHE A 53 -19.92 8.68 41.88
CA PHE A 53 -20.16 8.43 40.46
C PHE A 53 -19.06 9.01 39.58
N ARG A 54 -18.57 10.22 39.88
CA ARG A 54 -17.43 10.81 39.16
C ARG A 54 -16.17 9.97 39.29
N TRP A 55 -15.88 9.44 40.48
CA TRP A 55 -14.75 8.54 40.69
C TRP A 55 -14.91 7.23 39.94
N LEU A 56 -16.11 6.66 39.90
CA LEU A 56 -16.41 5.50 39.07
C LEU A 56 -16.08 5.78 37.60
N LEU A 57 -16.55 6.91 37.04
CA LEU A 57 -16.22 7.31 35.67
C LEU A 57 -14.71 7.47 35.43
N VAL A 58 -13.99 8.08 36.38
CA VAL A 58 -12.53 8.23 36.31
C VAL A 58 -11.83 6.87 36.26
N ILE A 59 -12.20 5.95 37.17
CA ILE A 59 -11.64 4.60 37.23
C ILE A 59 -11.97 3.84 35.94
N THR A 60 -13.20 3.96 35.43
CA THR A 60 -13.62 3.34 34.18
C THR A 60 -12.80 3.86 32.99
N ILE A 61 -12.63 5.17 32.83
CA ILE A 61 -11.85 5.73 31.72
C ILE A 61 -10.37 5.34 31.81
N ALA A 62 -9.78 5.41 33.00
CA ALA A 62 -8.40 4.98 33.20
C ALA A 62 -8.21 3.49 32.92
N GLY A 63 -9.14 2.65 33.41
CA GLY A 63 -9.16 1.21 33.16
C GLY A 63 -9.35 0.87 31.69
N LEU A 64 -10.26 1.55 30.98
CA LEU A 64 -10.47 1.37 29.55
C LEU A 64 -9.24 1.78 28.73
N SER A 65 -8.60 2.90 29.07
CA SER A 65 -7.37 3.35 28.43
C SER A 65 -6.23 2.34 28.64
N ALA A 66 -6.03 1.86 29.87
CA ALA A 66 -5.02 0.85 30.18
C ALA A 66 -5.32 -0.49 29.49
N TYR A 67 -6.57 -0.94 29.49
CA TYR A 67 -7.02 -2.13 28.77
C TYR A 67 -6.74 -2.00 27.26
N ALA A 68 -7.15 -0.89 26.64
CA ALA A 68 -6.98 -0.67 25.21
C ALA A 68 -5.51 -0.54 24.80
N TYR A 69 -4.64 -0.06 25.69
CA TYR A 69 -3.22 0.13 25.40
C TYR A 69 -2.39 -1.15 25.62
N PHE A 70 -2.61 -1.86 26.74
CA PHE A 70 -1.72 -2.96 27.17
C PHE A 70 -2.33 -4.36 26.98
N ILE A 71 -3.64 -4.51 27.16
CA ILE A 71 -4.29 -5.83 27.22
C ILE A 71 -4.88 -6.20 25.86
N ARG A 72 -5.62 -5.28 25.26
CA ARG A 72 -6.36 -5.52 24.02
C ARG A 72 -5.46 -5.92 22.84
N PRO A 73 -4.27 -5.33 22.60
CA PRO A 73 -3.39 -5.76 21.51
C PRO A 73 -3.00 -7.25 21.59
N SER A 74 -2.88 -7.79 22.80
CA SER A 74 -2.55 -9.20 23.05
C SER A 74 -3.77 -10.12 22.89
N LEU A 75 -4.97 -9.63 23.22
CA LEU A 75 -6.22 -10.39 23.06
C LEU A 75 -6.75 -10.39 21.62
N GLU A 76 -6.42 -9.35 20.85
CA GLU A 76 -6.84 -9.15 19.46
C GLU A 76 -5.61 -8.87 18.58
N PRO A 77 -4.75 -9.88 18.36
CA PRO A 77 -3.59 -9.74 17.49
C PRO A 77 -4.01 -9.45 16.04
N PRO A 78 -3.11 -8.90 15.20
CA PRO A 78 -3.36 -8.68 13.78
C PRO A 78 -3.90 -9.93 13.08
N ARG A 79 -4.93 -9.75 12.24
CA ARG A 79 -5.50 -10.82 11.42
C ARG A 79 -5.58 -10.38 9.98
N SER A 80 -5.18 -11.23 9.03
CA SER A 80 -5.39 -10.98 7.62
C SER A 80 -6.83 -11.32 7.21
N TYR A 81 -7.36 -10.63 6.20
CA TYR A 81 -8.60 -10.97 5.52
C TYR A 81 -8.51 -10.58 4.04
N ILE A 82 -9.29 -11.24 3.20
CA ILE A 82 -9.35 -10.94 1.77
C ILE A 82 -10.37 -9.81 1.54
N THR A 83 -9.95 -8.77 0.83
CA THR A 83 -10.82 -7.66 0.45
C THR A 83 -11.60 -7.98 -0.81
N TRP A 84 -12.84 -7.49 -0.89
CA TRP A 84 -13.66 -7.54 -2.09
C TRP A 84 -13.82 -6.12 -2.66
N PRO A 85 -13.78 -5.91 -3.99
CA PRO A 85 -13.70 -6.92 -5.05
C PRO A 85 -12.28 -7.36 -5.42
N GLY A 86 -11.23 -6.66 -4.96
CA GLY A 86 -9.87 -6.84 -5.47
C GLY A 86 -9.17 -8.15 -5.11
N GLY A 87 -9.73 -8.98 -4.23
CA GLY A 87 -9.12 -10.24 -3.80
C GLY A 87 -7.80 -10.07 -3.04
N THR A 88 -7.41 -8.84 -2.68
CA THR A 88 -6.13 -8.56 -2.03
C THR A 88 -6.22 -8.79 -0.53
N THR A 89 -5.12 -9.25 0.07
CA THR A 89 -5.03 -9.43 1.51
C THR A 89 -4.87 -8.07 2.21
N ALA A 90 -5.76 -7.77 3.16
CA ALA A 90 -5.65 -6.65 4.08
C ALA A 90 -5.55 -7.13 5.52
N TRP A 91 -5.07 -6.25 6.39
CA TRP A 91 -4.95 -6.52 7.81
C TRP A 91 -6.13 -5.95 8.59
N ASN A 92 -6.56 -6.62 9.65
CA ASN A 92 -7.39 -6.08 10.70
C ASN A 92 -6.50 -5.84 11.93
N LEU A 93 -6.39 -4.56 12.32
CA LEU A 93 -5.55 -4.08 13.42
C LEU A 93 -6.39 -3.42 14.53
N ASP A 94 -7.68 -3.76 14.63
CA ASP A 94 -8.61 -3.12 15.56
C ASP A 94 -8.13 -3.18 17.02
N GLY A 95 -7.50 -4.31 17.42
CA GLY A 95 -6.93 -4.51 18.75
C GLY A 95 -5.83 -3.51 19.14
N GLN A 96 -5.21 -2.86 18.15
CA GLN A 96 -4.08 -1.95 18.34
C GLN A 96 -4.46 -0.47 18.22
N ASN A 97 -5.70 -0.11 17.86
CA ASN A 97 -6.07 1.27 17.51
C ASN A 97 -5.68 2.33 18.56
N TRP A 98 -5.73 2.02 19.86
CA TRP A 98 -5.31 2.97 20.91
C TRP A 98 -3.80 3.15 20.97
N VAL A 99 -3.03 2.08 20.78
CA VAL A 99 -1.56 2.14 20.61
C VAL A 99 -1.21 2.97 19.38
N ARG A 100 -1.94 2.75 18.29
CA ARG A 100 -1.76 3.47 17.02
C ARG A 100 -2.12 4.94 17.11
N LEU A 101 -3.10 5.32 17.93
CA LEU A 101 -3.37 6.72 18.27
C LEU A 101 -2.17 7.37 19.00
N GLY A 102 -1.45 6.61 19.82
CA GLY A 102 -0.19 7.02 20.43
C GLY A 102 0.93 7.31 19.43
N TRP A 103 0.82 6.88 18.17
CA TRP A 103 1.75 7.28 17.13
C TRP A 103 1.56 8.72 16.63
N TYR A 104 0.42 9.35 16.92
CA TYR A 104 0.10 10.71 16.51
C TYR A 104 0.19 11.73 17.66
N ILE A 105 -0.10 11.29 18.89
CA ILE A 105 -0.03 12.14 20.09
C ILE A 105 1.06 11.74 21.07
N THR A 106 1.90 10.75 20.73
CA THR A 106 2.87 10.07 21.61
C THR A 106 2.22 9.19 22.69
N PRO A 107 2.93 8.16 23.22
CA PRO A 107 2.49 7.43 24.41
C PRO A 107 2.29 8.35 25.62
N SER A 108 3.14 9.37 25.77
CA SER A 108 2.99 10.36 26.84
C SER A 108 1.73 11.20 26.67
N GLY A 109 1.35 11.55 25.44
CA GLY A 109 0.10 12.26 25.17
C GLY A 109 -1.13 11.41 25.43
N ILE A 110 -1.08 10.09 25.19
CA ILE A 110 -2.16 9.16 25.59
C ILE A 110 -2.36 9.19 27.12
N LEU A 111 -1.27 9.15 27.88
CA LEU A 111 -1.31 9.27 29.34
C LEU A 111 -1.91 10.62 29.77
N LEU A 112 -1.38 11.74 29.25
CA LEU A 112 -1.85 13.09 29.57
C LEU A 112 -3.32 13.29 29.20
N THR A 113 -3.74 12.73 28.07
CA THR A 113 -5.13 12.74 27.63
C THR A 113 -6.05 11.99 28.61
N THR A 114 -5.63 10.79 29.03
CA THR A 114 -6.39 9.97 29.98
C THR A 114 -6.53 10.70 31.31
N LEU A 115 -5.43 11.29 31.80
CA LEU A 115 -5.42 12.10 33.02
C LEU A 115 -6.27 13.36 32.89
N GLY A 116 -6.24 14.01 31.73
CA GLY A 116 -7.04 15.20 31.45
C GLY A 116 -8.53 14.93 31.41
N LEU A 117 -8.96 13.88 30.71
CA LEU A 117 -10.35 13.46 30.71
C LEU A 117 -10.81 13.08 32.12
N ALA A 118 -9.99 12.33 32.88
CA ALA A 118 -10.26 12.03 34.27
C ALA A 118 -10.39 13.29 35.15
N TRP A 119 -9.54 14.30 34.92
CA TRP A 119 -9.60 15.57 35.64
C TRP A 119 -10.88 16.35 35.32
N ILE A 120 -11.28 16.41 34.05
CA ILE A 120 -12.53 17.04 33.61
C ILE A 120 -13.72 16.36 34.29
N LEU A 121 -13.80 15.02 34.21
CA LEU A 121 -14.90 14.25 34.79
C LEU A 121 -15.01 14.44 36.31
N ARG A 122 -13.87 14.61 36.98
CA ARG A 122 -13.84 14.84 38.42
C ARG A 122 -14.26 16.26 38.78
N ARG A 123 -13.76 17.28 38.10
CA ARG A 123 -13.85 18.68 38.56
C ARG A 123 -14.98 19.47 37.91
N GLU A 124 -15.25 19.22 36.63
CA GLU A 124 -16.12 20.08 35.86
C GLU A 124 -17.60 19.71 36.00
N SER A 125 -18.46 20.60 35.51
CA SER A 125 -19.90 20.34 35.45
C SER A 125 -20.22 19.49 34.21
N LEU A 126 -20.57 18.22 34.41
CA LEU A 126 -21.00 17.31 33.34
C LEU A 126 -22.24 17.82 32.60
N ASN A 127 -23.08 18.65 33.22
CA ASN A 127 -24.23 19.25 32.55
C ASN A 127 -23.81 20.27 31.49
N ARG A 128 -22.72 21.01 31.72
CA ARG A 128 -22.20 22.01 30.77
C ARG A 128 -21.41 21.35 29.64
N LEU A 129 -20.61 20.35 29.99
CA LEU A 129 -19.72 19.67 29.05
C LEU A 129 -20.33 18.40 28.44
N GLY A 130 -21.56 18.05 28.81
CA GLY A 130 -22.18 16.77 28.47
C GLY A 130 -22.16 16.47 26.98
N LEU A 131 -22.65 17.40 26.16
CA LEU A 131 -22.66 17.24 24.70
C LEU A 131 -21.24 17.04 24.14
N PHE A 132 -20.30 17.91 24.54
CA PHE A 132 -18.90 17.84 24.09
C PHE A 132 -18.25 16.50 24.49
N LEU A 133 -18.39 16.11 25.76
CA LEU A 133 -17.83 14.85 26.27
C LEU A 133 -18.49 13.64 25.63
N SER A 134 -19.81 13.64 25.44
CA SER A 134 -20.51 12.54 24.77
C SER A 134 -20.04 12.38 23.34
N VAL A 135 -20.02 13.44 22.54
CA VAL A 135 -19.58 13.35 21.13
C VAL A 135 -18.13 12.90 21.04
N THR A 136 -17.23 13.52 21.80
CA THR A 136 -15.79 13.22 21.73
C THR A 136 -15.47 11.82 22.27
N VAL A 137 -15.96 11.45 23.45
CA VAL A 137 -15.68 10.14 24.07
C VAL A 137 -16.32 9.01 23.26
N LEU A 138 -17.56 9.15 22.81
CA LEU A 138 -18.19 8.11 21.97
C LEU A 138 -17.46 7.95 20.64
N THR A 139 -17.03 9.04 20.01
CA THR A 139 -16.25 8.97 18.76
C THR A 139 -14.89 8.30 18.98
N ILE A 140 -14.19 8.63 20.07
CA ILE A 140 -12.93 7.98 20.44
C ILE A 140 -13.16 6.49 20.70
N ILE A 141 -14.17 6.11 21.49
CA ILE A 141 -14.51 4.71 21.78
C ILE A 141 -14.84 3.96 20.49
N GLN A 142 -15.65 4.54 19.61
CA GLN A 142 -15.99 3.94 18.32
C GLN A 142 -14.74 3.59 17.53
N TYR A 143 -13.84 4.57 17.36
CA TYR A 143 -12.63 4.40 16.54
C TYR A 143 -11.52 3.60 17.22
N VAL A 144 -11.46 3.60 18.54
CA VAL A 144 -10.62 2.66 19.29
C VAL A 144 -11.15 1.25 19.06
N PHE A 145 -12.44 1.01 19.26
CA PHE A 145 -13.04 -0.31 19.11
C PHE A 145 -12.94 -0.84 17.69
N LYS A 146 -13.32 -0.05 16.69
CA LYS A 146 -13.30 -0.46 15.29
C LYS A 146 -13.09 0.74 14.37
N ILE A 147 -12.07 0.68 13.52
CA ILE A 147 -11.75 1.82 12.66
C ILE A 147 -12.68 1.95 11.46
N PHE A 148 -13.35 0.84 11.08
CA PHE A 148 -14.23 0.72 9.91
C PHE A 148 -13.58 1.11 8.58
N ASN A 149 -12.27 0.87 8.46
CA ASN A 149 -11.50 1.19 7.27
C ASN A 149 -10.35 0.18 7.09
N THR A 150 -9.76 0.16 5.90
CA THR A 150 -8.45 -0.48 5.72
C THR A 150 -7.43 0.20 6.63
N PRO A 151 -6.60 -0.54 7.37
CA PRO A 151 -5.74 0.04 8.39
C PRO A 151 -4.48 0.68 7.82
N TYR A 152 -4.42 0.98 6.52
CA TYR A 152 -3.38 1.83 5.98
C TYR A 152 -3.31 3.13 6.77
N HIS A 153 -2.09 3.55 7.11
CA HIS A 153 -1.86 4.66 8.02
C HIS A 153 -2.58 5.94 7.61
N ILE A 154 -2.49 6.33 6.34
CA ILE A 154 -3.10 7.55 5.82
C ILE A 154 -4.63 7.51 5.86
N TYR A 155 -5.21 6.34 5.52
CA TYR A 155 -6.65 6.08 5.57
C TYR A 155 -7.20 5.96 6.98
N THR A 156 -6.38 5.51 7.93
CA THR A 156 -6.67 5.47 9.36
C THR A 156 -6.70 6.89 9.92
N MET A 157 -5.64 7.67 9.68
CA MET A 157 -5.44 9.01 10.24
C MET A 157 -6.57 9.98 9.86
N ARG A 158 -7.04 9.96 8.60
CA ARG A 158 -8.10 10.87 8.14
C ARG A 158 -9.40 10.79 8.96
N ARG A 159 -9.66 9.67 9.64
CA ARG A 159 -10.83 9.49 10.51
C ARG A 159 -10.63 10.05 11.91
N TYR A 160 -9.37 10.06 12.39
CA TYR A 160 -9.03 10.58 13.70
C TYR A 160 -8.90 12.11 13.69
N LEU A 161 -8.50 12.68 12.55
CA LEU A 161 -8.22 14.11 12.41
C LEU A 161 -9.38 15.05 12.79
N PRO A 162 -10.65 14.79 12.43
CA PRO A 162 -11.72 15.77 12.65
C PRO A 162 -12.15 15.92 14.11
N ILE A 163 -12.17 14.82 14.88
CA ILE A 163 -12.75 14.80 16.24
C ILE A 163 -11.79 14.19 17.26
N ALA A 164 -11.28 12.98 17.01
CA ALA A 164 -10.51 12.25 18.00
C ALA A 164 -9.22 12.98 18.36
N LEU A 165 -8.36 13.32 17.39
CA LEU A 165 -7.08 13.99 17.66
C LEU A 165 -7.26 15.36 18.35
N PRO A 166 -8.14 16.27 17.88
CA PRO A 166 -8.42 17.52 18.58
C PRO A 166 -8.91 17.30 20.02
N ALA A 167 -9.84 16.36 20.23
CA ALA A 167 -10.36 16.07 21.57
C ALA A 167 -9.27 15.54 22.52
N LEU A 168 -8.43 14.62 22.05
CA LEU A 168 -7.33 14.09 22.85
C LEU A 168 -6.36 15.22 23.24
N MET A 169 -6.01 16.10 22.30
CA MET A 169 -5.17 17.26 22.58
C MET A 169 -5.81 18.26 23.56
N ILE A 170 -7.12 18.50 23.47
CA ILE A 170 -7.86 19.34 24.43
C ILE A 170 -7.80 18.73 25.83
N PHE A 171 -8.00 17.42 25.96
CA PHE A 171 -7.92 16.74 27.25
C PHE A 171 -6.51 16.85 27.85
N ALA A 172 -5.47 16.56 27.06
CA ALA A 172 -4.09 16.70 27.50
C ALA A 172 -3.76 18.15 27.91
N ALA A 173 -4.15 19.13 27.11
CA ALA A 173 -3.95 20.55 27.40
C ALA A 173 -4.66 20.97 28.69
N TYR A 174 -5.90 20.55 28.89
CA TYR A 174 -6.67 20.86 30.08
C TYR A 174 -5.98 20.34 31.35
N PHE A 175 -5.39 19.13 31.31
CA PHE A 175 -4.61 18.61 32.43
C PHE A 175 -3.38 19.47 32.74
N LEU A 176 -2.58 19.78 31.72
CA LEU A 176 -1.35 20.55 31.85
C LEU A 176 -1.62 21.96 32.39
N VAL A 177 -2.65 22.63 31.85
CA VAL A 177 -3.10 23.96 32.28
C VAL A 177 -3.62 23.92 33.72
N SER A 178 -4.41 22.89 34.07
CA SER A 178 -4.91 22.70 35.43
C SER A 178 -3.79 22.48 36.45
N LEU A 179 -2.72 21.77 36.07
CA LEU A 179 -1.52 21.63 36.90
C LEU A 179 -0.76 22.95 37.04
N PHE A 180 -0.60 23.70 35.95
CA PHE A 180 0.12 24.96 35.94
C PHE A 180 -0.53 26.02 36.84
N PHE A 181 -1.86 26.09 36.85
CA PHE A 181 -2.64 27.03 37.68
C PHE A 181 -3.04 26.46 39.05
N ALA A 182 -2.56 25.27 39.44
CA ALA A 182 -2.84 24.72 40.75
C ALA A 182 -2.29 25.64 41.86
N ARG A 183 -3.06 25.78 42.96
CA ARG A 183 -2.79 26.72 44.06
C ARG A 183 -1.52 26.41 44.88
N SER A 184 -0.83 25.29 44.61
CA SER A 184 0.26 24.75 45.45
C SER A 184 1.60 24.65 44.71
N ARG A 185 2.67 25.07 45.42
CA ARG A 185 4.12 24.83 45.31
C ARG A 185 4.69 24.67 43.90
N TRP A 186 5.73 25.46 43.61
CA TRP A 186 6.56 25.49 42.39
C TRP A 186 6.74 24.14 41.68
N VAL A 187 6.84 23.03 42.42
CA VAL A 187 6.87 21.65 41.93
C VAL A 187 5.77 21.35 40.91
N THR A 188 4.50 21.71 41.15
CA THR A 188 3.40 21.41 40.22
C THR A 188 3.55 22.12 38.88
N ARG A 189 4.02 23.38 38.91
CA ARG A 189 4.32 24.18 37.72
C ARG A 189 5.50 23.60 36.95
N VAL A 190 6.57 23.23 37.65
CA VAL A 190 7.72 22.57 37.04
C VAL A 190 7.31 21.24 36.40
N THR A 191 6.51 20.42 37.07
CA THR A 191 5.97 19.19 36.48
C THR A 191 5.14 19.48 35.23
N ALA A 192 4.24 20.47 35.25
CA ALA A 192 3.46 20.85 34.08
C ALA A 192 4.34 21.28 32.90
N VAL A 193 5.37 22.09 33.15
CA VAL A 193 6.34 22.52 32.13
C VAL A 193 7.12 21.32 31.58
N LEU A 194 7.65 20.45 32.45
CA LEU A 194 8.38 19.26 32.03
C LEU A 194 7.53 18.31 31.18
N LEU A 195 6.28 18.06 31.58
CA LEU A 195 5.35 17.24 30.81
C LEU A 195 4.99 17.88 29.46
N THR A 196 4.87 19.20 29.41
CA THR A 196 4.64 19.94 28.16
C THR A 196 5.84 19.81 27.23
N VAL A 197 7.06 20.01 27.75
CA VAL A 197 8.30 19.84 26.98
C VAL A 197 8.45 18.40 26.50
N LEU A 198 8.12 17.40 27.33
CA LEU A 198 8.15 15.99 26.96
C LEU A 198 7.16 15.70 25.82
N LEU A 199 5.93 16.21 25.90
CA LEU A 199 4.92 16.04 24.86
C LEU A 199 5.36 16.69 23.55
N ILE A 200 5.80 17.96 23.59
CA ILE A 200 6.29 18.68 22.40
C ILE A 200 7.50 17.97 21.79
N GLY A 201 8.47 17.58 22.63
CA GLY A 201 9.67 16.85 22.19
C GLY A 201 9.32 15.51 21.56
N GLY A 202 8.37 14.77 22.13
CA GLY A 202 7.88 13.52 21.56
C GLY A 202 7.15 13.71 20.22
N LEU A 203 6.33 14.77 20.10
CA LEU A 203 5.65 15.13 18.85
C LEU A 203 6.65 15.52 17.76
N LEU A 204 7.63 16.37 18.08
CA LEU A 204 8.71 16.74 17.16
C LEU A 204 9.57 15.53 16.76
N TYR A 205 9.85 14.64 17.71
CA TYR A 205 10.55 13.39 17.44
C TYR A 205 9.77 12.53 16.45
N GLN A 206 8.47 12.30 16.64
CA GLN A 206 7.65 11.55 15.67
C GLN A 206 7.60 12.27 14.30
N ALA A 207 7.38 13.59 14.31
CA ALA A 207 7.24 14.39 13.11
C ALA A 207 8.54 14.52 12.27
N ARG A 208 9.71 14.13 12.81
CA ARG A 208 11.01 14.23 12.12
C ARG A 208 11.05 13.51 10.76
N PHE A 209 10.22 12.50 10.56
CA PHE A 209 10.15 11.74 9.31
C PHE A 209 9.25 12.41 8.26
N VAL A 210 8.30 13.24 8.71
CA VAL A 210 7.28 13.84 7.85
C VAL A 210 7.59 15.32 7.56
N LEU A 211 8.05 16.09 8.55
CA LEU A 211 8.32 17.53 8.39
C LEU A 211 9.33 17.88 7.29
N PRO A 212 10.47 17.19 7.13
CA PRO A 212 11.41 17.49 6.05
C PRO A 212 10.98 16.89 4.70
N LEU A 213 9.99 15.98 4.71
CA LEU A 213 9.61 15.23 3.53
C LEU A 213 8.77 16.10 2.59
N ARG A 214 9.20 16.17 1.35
CA ARG A 214 8.38 16.61 0.21
C ARG A 214 8.05 15.39 -0.60
N GLU A 215 6.91 14.77 -0.32
CA GLU A 215 6.46 13.60 -1.06
C GLU A 215 6.35 13.94 -2.55
N ASN A 216 6.76 12.99 -3.39
CA ASN A 216 6.70 13.11 -4.85
C ASN A 216 7.45 14.34 -5.39
N ARG A 217 8.51 14.79 -4.71
CA ARG A 217 9.34 15.90 -5.19
C ARG A 217 9.83 15.62 -6.61
N GLY A 218 9.55 16.54 -7.53
CA GLY A 218 9.93 16.42 -8.93
C GLY A 218 8.96 15.62 -9.79
N ALA A 219 7.85 15.11 -9.23
CA ALA A 219 6.88 14.32 -9.99
C ALA A 219 6.29 15.10 -11.18
N VAL A 220 6.02 16.40 -11.03
CA VAL A 220 5.48 17.21 -12.14
C VAL A 220 6.44 17.26 -13.32
N ALA A 221 7.73 17.50 -13.08
CA ALA A 221 8.74 17.54 -14.13
C ALA A 221 8.96 16.17 -14.78
N GLN A 222 8.94 15.10 -13.97
CA GLN A 222 9.04 13.73 -14.48
C GLN A 222 7.81 13.33 -15.29
N LEU A 223 6.62 13.75 -14.87
CA LEU A 223 5.39 13.51 -15.61
C LEU A 223 5.32 14.31 -16.90
N GLN A 224 5.86 15.54 -16.91
CA GLN A 224 6.04 16.31 -18.13
C GLN A 224 6.95 15.55 -19.11
N ALA A 225 8.05 14.98 -18.64
CA ALA A 225 8.93 14.17 -19.49
C ALA A 225 8.23 12.92 -20.06
N VAL A 226 7.28 12.33 -19.32
CA VAL A 226 6.41 11.27 -19.88
C VAL A 226 5.52 11.85 -20.97
N ALA A 227 4.83 12.96 -20.70
CA ALA A 227 3.89 13.58 -21.63
C ALA A 227 4.56 14.09 -22.92
N ASP A 228 5.81 14.56 -22.84
CA ASP A 228 6.58 15.05 -23.99
C ASP A 228 6.88 13.95 -25.02
N GLU A 229 6.91 12.68 -24.58
CA GLU A 229 7.11 11.50 -25.45
C GLU A 229 5.80 10.95 -26.03
N LEU A 230 4.64 11.45 -25.58
CA LEU A 230 3.33 10.99 -26.04
C LEU A 230 2.92 11.72 -27.32
N GLN A 231 2.30 10.97 -28.23
CA GLN A 231 1.74 11.56 -29.44
C GLN A 231 0.55 12.46 -29.11
N THR A 232 0.45 13.60 -29.80
CA THR A 232 -0.68 14.53 -29.65
C THR A 232 -2.01 13.81 -29.90
N ASP A 233 -3.00 14.06 -29.04
CA ASP A 233 -4.35 13.47 -29.08
C ASP A 233 -4.42 11.93 -29.00
N ALA A 234 -3.32 11.26 -28.68
CA ALA A 234 -3.29 9.81 -28.49
C ALA A 234 -4.25 9.36 -27.39
N ILE A 235 -4.90 8.22 -27.62
CA ILE A 235 -5.59 7.46 -26.59
C ILE A 235 -4.53 6.58 -25.91
N LEU A 236 -4.42 6.72 -24.59
CA LEU A 236 -3.46 6.00 -23.77
C LEU A 236 -4.10 4.75 -23.20
N VAL A 237 -3.52 3.60 -23.50
CA VAL A 237 -3.90 2.31 -22.95
C VAL A 237 -2.94 1.99 -21.80
N ILE A 238 -3.49 1.60 -20.65
CA ILE A 238 -2.72 1.10 -19.52
C ILE A 238 -3.24 -0.29 -19.20
N ILE A 239 -2.39 -1.30 -19.36
CA ILE A 239 -2.69 -2.69 -19.03
C ILE A 239 -1.92 -3.01 -17.76
N GLU A 240 -2.64 -3.39 -16.70
CA GLU A 240 -2.02 -3.67 -15.40
C GLU A 240 -2.86 -4.69 -14.62
N PRO A 241 -2.29 -5.48 -13.71
CA PRO A 241 -3.09 -6.32 -12.84
C PRO A 241 -3.96 -5.47 -11.91
N ALA A 242 -5.08 -6.01 -11.42
CA ALA A 242 -5.99 -5.31 -10.50
C ALA A 242 -5.33 -4.84 -9.18
N THR A 243 -4.15 -5.35 -8.85
CA THR A 243 -3.34 -4.98 -7.69
C THR A 243 -2.41 -3.80 -7.93
N SER A 244 -2.11 -3.48 -9.20
CA SER A 244 -1.29 -2.33 -9.56
C SER A 244 -2.06 -1.02 -9.34
N LEU A 245 -1.33 0.03 -9.00
CA LEU A 245 -1.85 1.39 -8.81
C LEU A 245 -1.25 2.37 -9.83
N PHE A 246 -0.59 1.87 -10.87
CA PHE A 246 0.07 2.71 -11.87
C PHE A 246 -0.97 3.55 -12.64
N ALA A 247 -2.04 2.93 -13.15
CA ALA A 247 -3.09 3.69 -13.84
C ALA A 247 -3.77 4.71 -12.92
N ASP A 248 -4.00 4.38 -11.65
CA ASP A 248 -4.60 5.31 -10.68
C ASP A 248 -3.68 6.50 -10.36
N THR A 249 -2.36 6.30 -10.44
CA THR A 249 -1.35 7.31 -10.13
C THR A 249 -1.08 8.22 -11.33
N PHE A 250 -0.98 7.66 -12.54
CA PHE A 250 -0.55 8.38 -13.75
C PHE A 250 -1.69 8.71 -14.71
N GLY A 251 -2.77 7.91 -14.75
CA GLY A 251 -3.91 8.13 -15.64
C GLY A 251 -4.62 9.47 -15.42
N PRO A 252 -5.09 9.79 -14.19
CA PRO A 252 -5.77 11.05 -13.92
C PRO A 252 -4.95 12.30 -14.30
N PRO A 253 -3.67 12.45 -13.94
CA PRO A 253 -2.94 13.64 -14.35
C PRO A 253 -2.66 13.66 -15.86
N LEU A 254 -2.40 12.54 -16.53
CA LEU A 254 -2.30 12.47 -18.00
C LEU A 254 -3.60 12.94 -18.69
N ARG A 255 -4.76 12.58 -18.11
CA ARG A 255 -6.06 13.05 -18.60
C ARG A 255 -6.33 14.51 -18.33
N PHE A 256 -6.25 14.92 -17.07
CA PHE A 256 -6.77 16.22 -16.63
C PHE A 256 -5.78 17.37 -16.77
N ILE A 257 -4.48 17.08 -16.88
CA ILE A 257 -3.42 18.09 -17.06
C ILE A 257 -2.98 18.12 -18.53
N TYR A 258 -2.77 16.96 -19.14
CA TYR A 258 -2.20 16.85 -20.49
C TYR A 258 -3.23 16.54 -21.59
N GLY A 259 -4.49 16.26 -21.23
CA GLY A 259 -5.60 16.18 -22.18
C GLY A 259 -5.81 14.81 -22.84
N HIS A 260 -4.96 13.81 -22.60
CA HIS A 260 -5.09 12.50 -23.22
C HIS A 260 -6.30 11.72 -22.72
N ASP A 261 -7.01 11.00 -23.58
CA ASP A 261 -7.98 10.00 -23.12
C ASP A 261 -7.23 8.76 -22.61
N VAL A 262 -7.68 8.20 -21.48
CA VAL A 262 -7.01 7.06 -20.83
C VAL A 262 -7.98 5.90 -20.70
N ALA A 263 -7.59 4.73 -21.21
CA ALA A 263 -8.30 3.47 -21.08
C ALA A 263 -7.45 2.50 -20.24
N THR A 264 -8.02 1.99 -19.15
CA THR A 264 -7.33 1.04 -18.27
C THR A 264 -7.95 -0.35 -18.39
N ILE A 265 -7.11 -1.36 -18.61
CA ILE A 265 -7.49 -2.77 -18.69
C ILE A 265 -6.87 -3.50 -17.50
N ARG A 266 -7.71 -4.06 -16.62
CA ARG A 266 -7.30 -4.76 -15.38
C ARG A 266 -7.64 -6.25 -15.34
N ALA A 267 -8.18 -6.77 -16.42
CA ALA A 267 -8.59 -8.16 -16.56
C ALA A 267 -7.86 -8.81 -17.72
N ASP A 268 -7.61 -10.11 -17.59
CA ASP A 268 -7.02 -10.96 -18.64
C ASP A 268 -8.07 -11.96 -19.13
N ASP A 269 -9.19 -11.42 -19.63
CA ASP A 269 -10.33 -12.20 -20.08
C ASP A 269 -10.79 -11.81 -21.49
N GLU A 270 -11.77 -12.56 -22.01
CA GLU A 270 -12.33 -12.32 -23.35
C GLU A 270 -13.04 -10.96 -23.46
N GLN A 271 -13.52 -10.39 -22.35
CA GLN A 271 -14.14 -9.06 -22.35
C GLN A 271 -13.08 -7.97 -22.48
N ALA A 272 -11.94 -8.12 -21.81
CA ALA A 272 -10.79 -7.24 -21.96
C ALA A 272 -10.24 -7.25 -23.40
N ALA A 273 -10.14 -8.45 -23.99
CA ALA A 273 -9.81 -8.64 -25.40
C ALA A 273 -10.78 -7.90 -26.33
N ALA A 274 -12.08 -8.16 -26.18
CA ALA A 274 -13.11 -7.51 -26.99
C ALA A 274 -13.14 -5.99 -26.83
N PHE A 275 -12.89 -5.47 -25.62
CA PHE A 275 -12.79 -4.04 -25.37
C PHE A 275 -11.59 -3.42 -26.08
N LEU A 276 -10.42 -4.05 -26.04
CA LEU A 276 -9.23 -3.58 -26.75
C LEU A 276 -9.45 -3.55 -28.27
N ALA A 277 -10.08 -4.59 -28.84
CA ALA A 277 -10.43 -4.62 -30.25
C ALA A 277 -11.39 -3.46 -30.63
N ALA A 278 -12.43 -3.23 -29.83
CA ALA A 278 -13.35 -2.11 -30.05
C ALA A 278 -12.65 -0.74 -29.90
N LEU A 279 -11.67 -0.63 -29.01
CA LEU A 279 -10.87 0.58 -28.83
C LEU A 279 -9.98 0.86 -30.04
N TYR A 280 -9.40 -0.17 -30.64
CA TYR A 280 -8.66 -0.05 -31.91
C TYR A 280 -9.56 0.46 -33.04
N ASP A 281 -10.76 -0.11 -33.19
CA ASP A 281 -11.71 0.32 -34.22
C ASP A 281 -12.11 1.79 -34.02
N TYR A 282 -12.44 2.17 -32.78
CA TYR A 282 -12.76 3.55 -32.44
C TYR A 282 -11.60 4.51 -32.71
N ALA A 283 -10.38 4.17 -32.28
CA ALA A 283 -9.21 5.00 -32.51
C ALA A 283 -8.94 5.20 -34.01
N ARG A 284 -9.13 4.15 -34.82
CA ARG A 284 -8.98 4.21 -36.28
C ARG A 284 -10.05 5.07 -36.93
N GLU A 285 -11.31 4.94 -36.54
CA GLU A 285 -12.43 5.74 -37.06
C GLU A 285 -12.23 7.24 -36.77
N GLU A 286 -11.73 7.57 -35.58
CA GLU A 286 -11.44 8.94 -35.17
C GLU A 286 -10.06 9.45 -35.64
N ALA A 287 -9.28 8.63 -36.36
CA ALA A 287 -7.92 8.91 -36.80
C ALA A 287 -6.97 9.33 -35.66
N ARG A 288 -7.12 8.70 -34.49
CA ARG A 288 -6.32 8.98 -33.30
C ARG A 288 -5.25 7.91 -33.08
N PRO A 289 -4.03 8.30 -32.67
CA PRO A 289 -3.03 7.33 -32.25
C PRO A 289 -3.48 6.55 -31.01
N LEU A 290 -3.01 5.32 -30.89
CA LEU A 290 -3.18 4.50 -29.71
C LEU A 290 -1.80 4.17 -29.15
N GLN A 291 -1.53 4.50 -27.89
CA GLN A 291 -0.24 4.25 -27.24
C GLN A 291 -0.39 3.47 -25.93
N LEU A 292 0.47 2.49 -25.70
CA LEU A 292 0.51 1.67 -24.49
C LEU A 292 1.55 2.27 -23.56
N LEU A 293 1.15 2.47 -22.30
CA LEU A 293 2.03 2.76 -21.18
C LEU A 293 2.18 1.50 -20.34
N ALA A 294 3.33 0.84 -20.45
CA ALA A 294 3.62 -0.40 -19.73
C ALA A 294 4.69 -0.20 -18.65
N VAL A 295 4.38 -0.63 -17.44
CA VAL A 295 5.37 -0.77 -16.34
C VAL A 295 5.54 -2.23 -15.91
N GLU A 296 4.55 -3.06 -16.23
CA GLU A 296 4.52 -4.50 -16.00
C GLU A 296 4.39 -5.24 -17.35
N PRO A 297 4.68 -6.55 -17.38
CA PRO A 297 4.43 -7.38 -18.55
C PRO A 297 2.97 -7.35 -19.01
N VAL A 298 2.77 -7.46 -20.32
CA VAL A 298 1.43 -7.55 -20.91
C VAL A 298 0.90 -8.97 -20.68
N PRO A 299 -0.33 -9.15 -20.18
CA PRO A 299 -0.92 -10.47 -20.02
C PRO A 299 -1.01 -11.22 -21.36
N PRO A 300 -0.77 -12.54 -21.41
CA PRO A 300 -0.56 -13.26 -22.66
C PRO A 300 -1.74 -13.14 -23.64
N ARG A 301 -2.98 -13.21 -23.13
CA ARG A 301 -4.19 -13.13 -23.96
C ARG A 301 -4.37 -11.78 -24.64
N ILE A 302 -3.89 -10.72 -23.99
CA ILE A 302 -3.93 -9.36 -24.51
C ILE A 302 -2.75 -9.13 -25.45
N GLU A 303 -1.58 -9.71 -25.13
CA GLU A 303 -0.38 -9.66 -25.97
C GLU A 303 -0.64 -10.19 -27.39
N ASP A 304 -1.35 -11.31 -27.52
CA ASP A 304 -1.71 -11.91 -28.83
C ASP A 304 -2.38 -10.92 -29.79
N GLN A 305 -3.12 -9.96 -29.23
CA GLN A 305 -3.89 -8.95 -29.96
C GLN A 305 -3.12 -7.65 -30.20
N LEU A 306 -1.90 -7.55 -29.69
CA LEU A 306 -1.10 -6.35 -29.74
C LEU A 306 0.09 -6.53 -30.68
N ARG A 307 0.38 -5.47 -31.43
CA ARG A 307 1.68 -5.28 -32.05
C ARG A 307 2.25 -3.99 -31.52
N LEU A 308 3.32 -4.13 -30.74
CA LEU A 308 3.94 -3.02 -30.04
C LEU A 308 5.17 -2.57 -30.79
N LYS A 309 5.23 -1.28 -31.10
CA LYS A 309 6.45 -0.63 -31.59
C LYS A 309 7.01 0.27 -30.48
N PRO A 310 8.21 0.00 -29.97
CA PRO A 310 8.86 0.85 -28.97
C PRO A 310 8.94 2.32 -29.43
N VAL A 311 8.58 3.24 -28.54
CA VAL A 311 8.68 4.70 -28.74
C VAL A 311 9.73 5.28 -27.80
N ALA A 312 9.49 5.16 -26.49
CA ALA A 312 10.33 5.76 -25.47
C ALA A 312 10.30 4.97 -24.16
N PHE A 313 11.39 5.09 -23.40
CA PHE A 313 11.49 4.58 -22.04
C PHE A 313 11.74 5.75 -21.10
N VAL A 314 10.80 6.01 -20.19
CA VAL A 314 10.85 7.15 -19.28
C VAL A 314 10.89 6.66 -17.83
N PRO A 315 12.06 6.69 -17.16
CA PRO A 315 12.16 6.32 -15.76
C PRO A 315 11.57 7.40 -14.86
N VAL A 316 10.59 7.03 -14.04
CA VAL A 316 9.99 7.91 -13.03
C VAL A 316 10.33 7.39 -11.64
N THR A 317 10.95 8.24 -10.83
CA THR A 317 11.37 7.95 -9.46
C THR A 317 10.66 8.89 -8.49
N LEU A 318 9.81 8.32 -7.64
CA LEU A 318 9.02 9.04 -6.65
C LEU A 318 9.44 8.66 -5.24
N ARG A 319 9.82 9.66 -4.44
CA ARG A 319 10.10 9.47 -3.02
C ARG A 319 8.83 9.70 -2.22
N ARG A 320 8.42 8.70 -1.45
CA ARG A 320 7.26 8.75 -0.57
C ARG A 320 7.56 8.11 0.77
N LEU A 321 6.75 8.40 1.78
CA LEU A 321 6.82 7.66 3.02
C LEU A 321 6.28 6.24 2.80
N THR A 322 6.97 5.22 3.34
CA THR A 322 6.51 3.84 3.19
C THR A 322 5.10 3.68 3.75
N SER A 323 4.25 2.96 3.01
CA SER A 323 2.92 2.60 3.50
C SER A 323 3.02 1.48 4.55
N ALA A 324 3.16 1.86 5.81
CA ALA A 324 3.21 0.91 6.91
C ALA A 324 1.79 0.51 7.39
N PHE A 325 1.66 -0.72 7.88
CA PHE A 325 0.46 -1.21 8.58
C PHE A 325 0.67 -1.28 10.09
N THR A 326 1.78 -1.88 10.48
CA THR A 326 2.08 -2.35 11.84
C THR A 326 2.95 -1.40 12.65
N GLY A 327 3.46 -0.33 12.03
CA GLY A 327 4.34 0.63 12.69
C GLY A 327 4.18 2.04 12.13
N TYR A 328 4.63 3.03 12.90
CA TYR A 328 4.67 4.42 12.43
C TYR A 328 5.52 4.53 11.16
N PRO A 329 5.01 5.17 10.10
CA PRO A 329 5.73 5.26 8.84
C PRO A 329 6.96 6.16 9.04
N SER A 330 8.13 5.52 9.10
CA SER A 330 9.41 6.11 9.48
C SER A 330 10.51 5.85 8.47
N THR A 331 10.19 5.11 7.41
CA THR A 331 11.07 4.80 6.30
C THR A 331 10.61 5.55 5.06
N LEU A 332 11.58 6.03 4.29
CA LEU A 332 11.32 6.56 2.96
C LEU A 332 11.45 5.43 1.96
N GLU A 333 10.49 5.34 1.07
CA GLU A 333 10.49 4.43 -0.06
C GLU A 333 10.71 5.24 -1.33
N THR A 334 11.49 4.67 -2.24
CA THR A 334 11.65 5.19 -3.58
C THR A 334 10.88 4.27 -4.51
N ALA A 335 9.71 4.72 -4.97
CA ALA A 335 8.96 4.02 -5.99
C ALA A 335 9.58 4.32 -7.35
N TYR A 336 9.99 3.29 -8.06
CA TYR A 336 10.51 3.38 -9.42
C TYR A 336 9.49 2.84 -10.41
N TYR A 337 9.25 3.59 -11.48
CA TYR A 337 8.41 3.20 -12.59
C TYR A 337 9.24 3.35 -13.87
N GLY A 338 9.68 2.24 -14.45
CA GLY A 338 10.25 2.23 -15.80
C GLY A 338 9.13 2.20 -16.82
N ILE A 339 8.63 3.38 -17.20
CA ILE A 339 7.48 3.50 -18.10
C ILE A 339 7.96 3.28 -19.53
N GLU A 340 7.50 2.20 -20.15
CA GLU A 340 7.66 1.95 -21.57
C GLU A 340 6.47 2.49 -22.33
N ILE A 341 6.76 3.23 -23.40
CA ILE A 341 5.77 3.79 -24.31
C ILE A 341 5.88 3.03 -25.62
N TYR A 342 4.76 2.48 -26.06
CA TYR A 342 4.66 1.79 -27.34
C TYR A 342 3.56 2.38 -28.20
N ASP A 343 3.78 2.46 -29.50
CA ASP A 343 2.71 2.62 -30.46
C ASP A 343 2.01 1.28 -30.65
N LEU A 344 0.67 1.27 -30.55
CA LEU A 344 -0.15 0.13 -30.88
C LEU A 344 -0.41 0.12 -32.39
N ILE A 345 0.24 -0.82 -33.07
CA ILE A 345 0.07 -1.03 -34.51
C ILE A 345 -1.03 -2.08 -34.73
N PRO A 346 -1.81 -1.99 -35.84
CA PRO A 346 -2.76 -3.02 -36.20
C PRO A 346 -2.12 -4.43 -36.26
N PRO A 347 -2.80 -5.49 -35.78
CA PRO A 347 -2.26 -6.86 -35.74
C PRO A 347 -1.82 -7.43 -37.09
N ASP A 348 -2.45 -6.92 -38.15
CA ASP A 348 -2.25 -7.22 -39.56
C ASP A 348 -1.03 -6.53 -40.18
N ALA A 349 -0.41 -5.57 -39.49
CA ALA A 349 0.88 -5.04 -39.88
C ALA A 349 2.00 -6.03 -39.49
N ALA A 350 2.66 -6.59 -40.51
CA ALA A 350 3.87 -7.44 -40.52
C ALA A 350 4.24 -8.17 -39.21
N ALA A 351 4.26 -9.51 -39.28
CA ALA A 351 4.73 -10.40 -38.21
C ALA A 351 6.08 -9.96 -37.61
N LYS A 352 6.29 -10.21 -36.30
CA LYS A 352 7.60 -10.01 -35.63
C LYS A 352 8.66 -10.68 -36.51
N THR A 353 9.52 -9.88 -37.16
CA THR A 353 10.42 -10.40 -38.20
C THR A 353 11.41 -11.34 -37.57
N ALA A 354 11.43 -12.59 -38.03
CA ALA A 354 12.29 -13.62 -37.49
C ALA A 354 13.74 -13.36 -37.95
N GLY A 355 14.54 -12.75 -37.07
CA GLY A 355 15.93 -12.37 -37.30
C GLY A 355 16.69 -12.24 -35.97
N GLU A 356 17.89 -11.69 -36.01
CA GLU A 356 18.64 -11.35 -34.80
C GLU A 356 17.78 -10.47 -33.89
N THR A 357 17.48 -10.99 -32.69
CA THR A 357 16.59 -10.34 -31.73
C THR A 357 17.31 -10.20 -30.41
N MET A 358 17.49 -8.97 -29.96
CA MET A 358 17.97 -8.65 -28.61
C MET A 358 16.81 -8.09 -27.80
N VAL A 359 16.49 -8.77 -26.71
CA VAL A 359 15.52 -8.33 -25.70
C VAL A 359 16.30 -7.79 -24.51
N ASP A 360 16.21 -6.47 -24.29
CA ASP A 360 16.71 -5.83 -23.08
C ASP A 360 15.72 -6.09 -21.94
N ILE A 361 16.14 -6.84 -20.93
CA ILE A 361 15.33 -7.22 -19.78
C ILE A 361 15.40 -6.10 -18.76
N GLY A 362 14.34 -5.30 -18.72
CA GLY A 362 14.21 -4.11 -17.91
C GLY A 362 13.80 -2.89 -18.74
N THR A 363 14.10 -2.89 -20.05
CA THR A 363 13.71 -1.83 -20.99
C THR A 363 13.14 -2.41 -22.28
N PHE A 364 11.87 -2.09 -22.55
CA PHE A 364 11.07 -2.63 -23.65
C PHE A 364 10.84 -4.14 -23.59
N ASP A 365 10.72 -4.69 -22.37
CA ASP A 365 10.53 -6.12 -22.14
C ASP A 365 9.07 -6.55 -21.94
N ALA A 366 8.14 -5.61 -21.80
CA ALA A 366 6.75 -5.92 -21.49
C ALA A 366 6.07 -6.93 -22.44
N PRO A 367 6.36 -6.98 -23.77
CA PRO A 367 5.80 -7.98 -24.68
C PRO A 367 6.65 -9.25 -24.84
N TYR A 368 7.59 -9.51 -23.94
CA TYR A 368 8.41 -10.71 -23.99
C TYR A 368 8.37 -11.48 -22.67
N ILE A 369 8.15 -10.80 -21.55
CA ILE A 369 8.08 -11.44 -20.23
C ILE A 369 6.75 -12.17 -20.05
N GLN A 370 6.79 -13.50 -19.92
CA GLN A 370 5.60 -14.32 -19.67
C GLN A 370 5.36 -14.51 -18.16
N SER A 371 6.38 -14.93 -17.42
CA SER A 371 6.24 -15.20 -15.98
C SER A 371 7.59 -15.25 -15.26
N GLY A 372 7.55 -15.21 -13.93
CA GLY A 372 8.69 -15.45 -13.06
C GLY A 372 9.76 -14.37 -13.04
N PHE A 373 9.39 -13.13 -13.39
CA PHE A 373 10.23 -11.95 -13.19
C PHE A 373 9.55 -10.98 -12.23
N TYR A 374 10.34 -10.39 -11.33
CA TYR A 374 9.90 -9.28 -10.50
C TYR A 374 9.92 -7.95 -11.30
N GLY A 375 9.38 -6.89 -10.67
CA GLY A 375 9.38 -5.55 -11.25
C GLY A 375 10.78 -5.03 -11.59
N LYS A 376 10.84 -4.09 -12.54
CA LYS A 376 12.08 -3.48 -13.03
C LYS A 376 12.83 -2.78 -11.89
N GLU A 377 14.13 -3.04 -11.79
CA GLU A 377 15.00 -2.38 -10.83
C GLU A 377 16.10 -1.57 -11.55
N PRO A 378 16.30 -0.29 -11.18
CA PRO A 378 17.41 0.48 -11.70
C PRO A 378 18.71 0.07 -11.00
N LEU A 379 19.77 -0.21 -11.76
CA LEU A 379 21.12 -0.35 -11.20
C LEU A 379 22.05 0.77 -11.71
N PRO A 380 22.77 1.45 -10.81
CA PRO A 380 23.72 2.47 -11.20
C PRO A 380 24.71 1.97 -12.26
N GLY A 381 24.81 2.71 -13.37
CA GLY A 381 25.82 2.51 -14.42
C GLY A 381 25.63 1.31 -15.34
N THR A 382 24.55 0.53 -15.18
CA THR A 382 24.34 -0.72 -15.94
C THR A 382 22.98 -0.84 -16.62
N GLY A 383 22.03 0.06 -16.32
CA GLY A 383 20.69 0.04 -16.92
C GLY A 383 19.63 -0.47 -15.96
N THR A 384 18.51 -0.91 -16.52
CA THR A 384 17.43 -1.60 -15.80
C THR A 384 17.62 -3.10 -15.89
N MET A 385 17.21 -3.83 -14.87
CA MET A 385 17.19 -5.30 -14.88
C MET A 385 15.96 -5.83 -14.17
N ARG A 386 15.76 -7.14 -14.26
CA ARG A 386 14.79 -7.86 -13.44
C ARG A 386 15.43 -9.01 -12.70
N TRP A 387 15.00 -9.19 -11.46
CA TRP A 387 15.19 -10.43 -10.72
C TRP A 387 14.25 -11.49 -11.27
N THR A 388 14.76 -12.69 -11.49
CA THR A 388 13.93 -13.89 -11.68
C THR A 388 13.41 -14.39 -10.33
N ASP A 389 12.33 -15.15 -10.36
CA ASP A 389 12.00 -16.11 -9.31
C ASP A 389 12.64 -17.48 -9.62
N GLY A 390 12.07 -18.57 -9.11
CA GLY A 390 12.57 -19.93 -9.34
C GLY A 390 12.25 -20.52 -10.73
N LEU A 391 11.28 -19.97 -11.45
CA LEU A 391 10.89 -20.37 -12.81
C LEU A 391 10.49 -19.14 -13.62
N ALA A 392 11.44 -18.60 -14.37
CA ALA A 392 11.23 -17.46 -15.24
C ALA A 392 11.05 -17.89 -16.70
N ALA A 393 10.21 -17.19 -17.45
CA ALA A 393 9.93 -17.48 -18.85
C ALA A 393 9.82 -16.20 -19.69
N VAL A 394 10.46 -16.23 -20.87
CA VAL A 394 10.46 -15.16 -21.87
C VAL A 394 10.07 -15.76 -23.22
N GLU A 395 9.12 -15.15 -23.91
CA GLU A 395 8.81 -15.48 -25.30
C GLU A 395 9.61 -14.59 -26.23
N ILE A 396 10.28 -15.19 -27.21
CA ILE A 396 11.20 -14.48 -28.08
C ILE A 396 10.89 -14.83 -29.54
N PRO A 397 10.74 -13.83 -30.43
CA PRO A 397 10.58 -14.04 -31.86
C PRO A 397 11.72 -14.89 -32.41
N THR A 398 11.38 -16.03 -32.99
CA THR A 398 12.38 -16.99 -33.46
C THR A 398 11.94 -17.62 -34.77
N ALA A 399 12.86 -17.64 -35.75
CA ALA A 399 12.62 -18.31 -37.03
C ALA A 399 12.66 -19.83 -36.85
N VAL A 400 11.96 -20.57 -37.71
CA VAL A 400 12.16 -22.01 -37.83
C VAL A 400 13.53 -22.24 -38.48
N THR A 401 14.56 -22.48 -37.67
CA THR A 401 15.92 -22.79 -38.11
C THR A 401 16.41 -24.11 -37.51
N PRO A 402 17.44 -24.76 -38.10
CA PRO A 402 18.02 -25.97 -37.53
C PRO A 402 18.64 -25.75 -36.15
N SER A 403 19.16 -24.55 -35.90
CA SER A 403 19.79 -24.15 -34.65
C SER A 403 19.78 -22.62 -34.51
N VAL A 404 19.76 -22.17 -33.26
CA VAL A 404 19.97 -20.77 -32.85
C VAL A 404 21.00 -20.73 -31.74
N GLN A 405 21.76 -19.64 -31.71
CA GLN A 405 22.60 -19.27 -30.60
C GLN A 405 21.83 -18.32 -29.69
N ILE A 406 21.80 -18.64 -28.39
CA ILE A 406 21.15 -17.86 -27.35
C ILE A 406 22.23 -17.34 -26.41
N THR A 407 22.37 -16.04 -26.34
CA THR A 407 23.33 -15.34 -25.49
C THR A 407 22.58 -14.59 -24.39
N ILE A 408 22.95 -14.85 -23.13
CA ILE A 408 22.28 -14.29 -21.94
C ILE A 408 23.30 -13.53 -21.13
N ARG A 409 23.01 -12.27 -20.79
CA ARG A 409 23.79 -11.52 -19.81
C ARG A 409 23.12 -11.56 -18.45
N ALA A 410 23.80 -12.17 -17.50
CA ALA A 410 23.26 -12.46 -16.18
C ALA A 410 24.30 -12.24 -15.07
N LYS A 411 23.80 -12.00 -13.85
CA LYS A 411 24.58 -12.02 -12.61
C LYS A 411 23.71 -12.45 -11.44
N ILE A 412 24.28 -12.57 -10.26
CA ILE A 412 23.54 -12.87 -9.04
C ILE A 412 24.19 -12.23 -7.84
N TYR A 413 23.39 -11.60 -7.00
CA TYR A 413 23.85 -11.21 -5.66
C TYR A 413 23.35 -12.28 -4.68
N ARG A 414 24.28 -13.04 -4.09
CA ARG A 414 23.98 -14.01 -3.03
C ARG A 414 24.87 -13.77 -1.82
N PRO A 415 24.29 -13.73 -0.61
CA PRO A 415 25.07 -13.70 0.62
C PRO A 415 25.95 -14.95 0.73
N GLU A 416 27.13 -14.83 1.36
CA GLU A 416 28.07 -15.94 1.53
C GLU A 416 27.46 -17.18 2.23
N ILE A 417 26.41 -17.00 3.02
CA ILE A 417 25.71 -18.09 3.72
C ILE A 417 24.80 -18.92 2.80
N VAL A 418 24.50 -18.42 1.60
CA VAL A 418 23.64 -19.07 0.61
C VAL A 418 24.52 -19.72 -0.45
N THR A 419 24.33 -21.02 -0.67
CA THR A 419 25.06 -21.74 -1.72
C THR A 419 24.76 -21.14 -3.11
N PRO A 420 25.79 -21.00 -3.98
CA PRO A 420 25.57 -20.65 -5.38
C PRO A 420 24.58 -21.61 -6.02
N ALA A 421 23.60 -21.08 -6.76
CA ALA A 421 22.59 -21.86 -7.46
C ALA A 421 22.94 -21.96 -8.95
N GLU A 422 22.85 -23.18 -9.49
CA GLU A 422 22.95 -23.43 -10.93
C GLU A 422 21.62 -23.07 -11.61
N VAL A 423 21.69 -22.32 -12.71
CA VAL A 423 20.56 -21.96 -13.55
C VAL A 423 20.48 -22.94 -14.71
N ALA A 424 19.38 -23.67 -14.83
CA ALA A 424 19.09 -24.49 -16.00
C ALA A 424 18.33 -23.67 -17.05
N VAL A 425 18.80 -23.74 -18.30
CA VAL A 425 18.21 -23.02 -19.44
C VAL A 425 17.49 -24.02 -20.33
N LEU A 426 16.22 -23.72 -20.64
CA LEU A 426 15.38 -24.54 -21.51
C LEU A 426 14.84 -23.70 -22.67
N LEU A 427 14.86 -24.26 -23.87
CA LEU A 427 14.22 -23.71 -25.06
C LEU A 427 13.07 -24.62 -25.45
N ASP A 428 11.85 -24.09 -25.50
CA ASP A 428 10.63 -24.84 -25.85
C ASP A 428 10.47 -26.12 -25.01
N GLY A 429 10.78 -25.99 -23.71
CA GLY A 429 10.74 -27.08 -22.72
C GLY A 429 11.91 -28.08 -22.77
N ARG A 430 12.90 -27.88 -23.67
CA ARG A 430 14.07 -28.76 -23.80
C ARG A 430 15.31 -28.13 -23.17
N PRO A 431 16.06 -28.83 -22.30
CA PRO A 431 17.31 -28.29 -21.74
C PRO A 431 18.35 -28.04 -22.84
N ILE A 432 18.90 -26.82 -22.89
CA ILE A 432 19.97 -26.43 -23.82
C ILE A 432 21.30 -26.19 -23.12
N GLY A 433 21.29 -26.01 -21.79
CA GLY A 433 22.51 -25.84 -21.02
C GLY A 433 22.24 -25.38 -19.60
N LYS A 434 23.33 -25.09 -18.89
CA LYS A 434 23.32 -24.59 -17.52
C LYS A 434 24.47 -23.62 -17.28
N PHE A 435 24.30 -22.72 -16.33
CA PHE A 435 25.34 -21.82 -15.87
C PHE A 435 25.18 -21.46 -14.40
N THR A 436 26.25 -21.00 -13.77
CA THR A 436 26.22 -20.48 -12.39
C THR A 436 26.65 -19.02 -12.43
N PRO A 437 25.71 -18.06 -12.34
CA PRO A 437 26.06 -16.65 -12.34
C PRO A 437 26.91 -16.28 -11.12
N THR A 438 27.75 -15.26 -11.26
CA THR A 438 28.54 -14.68 -10.17
C THR A 438 28.06 -13.27 -9.84
N GLU A 439 28.70 -12.58 -8.89
CA GLU A 439 28.38 -11.18 -8.56
C GLU A 439 28.70 -10.19 -9.70
N GLU A 440 29.52 -10.62 -10.65
CA GLU A 440 29.87 -9.85 -11.84
C GLU A 440 28.96 -10.18 -13.02
N TRP A 441 28.73 -9.19 -13.88
CA TRP A 441 28.01 -9.40 -15.12
C TRP A 441 28.79 -10.33 -16.05
N GLN A 442 28.19 -11.45 -16.40
CA GLN A 442 28.75 -12.46 -17.29
C GLN A 442 27.80 -12.76 -18.43
N THR A 443 28.38 -13.17 -19.55
CA THR A 443 27.65 -13.58 -20.74
C THR A 443 27.77 -15.07 -20.92
N PHE A 444 26.64 -15.74 -21.11
CA PHE A 444 26.54 -17.19 -21.27
C PHE A 444 25.89 -17.48 -22.62
N THR A 445 26.49 -18.38 -23.39
CA THR A 445 26.05 -18.70 -24.75
C THR A 445 25.68 -20.18 -24.85
N PHE A 446 24.54 -20.44 -25.46
CA PHE A 446 23.97 -21.77 -25.66
C PHE A 446 23.57 -21.96 -27.12
N SER A 447 23.55 -23.20 -27.59
CA SER A 447 22.99 -23.55 -28.88
C SER A 447 21.79 -24.47 -28.67
N GLY A 448 20.70 -24.21 -29.38
CA GLY A 448 19.47 -24.97 -29.28
C GLY A 448 18.69 -24.98 -30.57
N GLN A 449 17.90 -26.03 -30.79
CA GLN A 449 16.95 -26.07 -31.90
C GLN A 449 15.60 -25.49 -31.44
N PRO A 450 15.14 -24.37 -32.01
CA PRO A 450 13.86 -23.79 -31.65
C PRO A 450 12.69 -24.57 -32.29
N TYR A 451 11.57 -24.61 -31.58
CA TYR A 451 10.29 -25.13 -32.04
C TYR A 451 9.21 -24.06 -31.86
N PRO A 452 9.30 -22.95 -32.62
CA PRO A 452 8.48 -21.79 -32.35
C PRO A 452 7.00 -22.10 -32.59
N VAL A 453 6.15 -21.63 -31.68
CA VAL A 453 4.69 -21.61 -31.82
C VAL A 453 4.31 -20.20 -32.25
N ASN A 454 3.58 -20.07 -33.35
CA ASN A 454 3.21 -18.76 -33.94
C ASN A 454 4.41 -17.82 -34.24
N GLY A 455 5.61 -18.38 -34.43
CA GLY A 455 6.83 -17.61 -34.71
C GLY A 455 7.62 -17.18 -33.47
N GLU A 456 7.27 -17.72 -32.29
CA GLU A 456 7.91 -17.40 -31.02
C GLU A 456 8.34 -18.67 -30.30
N SER A 457 9.54 -18.64 -29.70
CA SER A 457 10.04 -19.71 -28.85
C SER A 457 10.03 -19.27 -27.39
N LEU A 458 9.76 -20.21 -26.50
CA LEU A 458 9.71 -20.01 -25.06
C LEU A 458 11.07 -20.35 -24.45
N LEU A 459 11.78 -19.33 -23.98
CA LEU A 459 13.02 -19.49 -23.21
C LEU A 459 12.69 -19.49 -21.72
N GLN A 460 13.08 -20.55 -21.01
CA GLN A 460 12.82 -20.71 -19.59
C GLN A 460 14.11 -20.85 -18.78
N PHE A 461 14.09 -20.28 -17.57
CA PHE A 461 15.15 -20.39 -16.58
C PHE A 461 14.62 -21.07 -15.33
N ARG A 462 15.36 -22.04 -14.81
CA ARG A 462 15.06 -22.70 -13.53
C ARG A 462 16.24 -22.55 -12.59
N THR A 463 15.98 -22.04 -11.40
CA THR A 463 16.99 -21.85 -10.36
C THR A 463 16.39 -22.07 -8.98
N GLU A 464 17.22 -22.50 -8.03
CA GLU A 464 16.86 -22.36 -6.62
C GLU A 464 16.88 -20.86 -6.25
N THR A 465 15.94 -20.42 -5.42
CA THR A 465 15.82 -19.04 -4.96
C THR A 465 16.38 -18.87 -3.55
N PHE A 466 16.49 -17.64 -3.08
CA PHE A 466 16.71 -17.32 -1.67
C PHE A 466 15.84 -16.13 -1.26
N ASN A 467 15.48 -16.04 0.02
CA ASN A 467 14.63 -14.97 0.54
C ASN A 467 15.44 -14.05 1.49
N PRO A 468 15.72 -12.79 1.11
CA PRO A 468 16.53 -11.90 1.94
C PRO A 468 15.96 -11.65 3.34
N ALA A 469 14.63 -11.58 3.48
CA ALA A 469 13.96 -11.36 4.77
C ALA A 469 14.07 -12.58 5.70
N GLU A 470 13.95 -13.80 5.19
CA GLU A 470 14.14 -15.02 5.98
C GLU A 470 15.59 -15.17 6.47
N LEU A 471 16.55 -14.66 5.71
CA LEU A 471 17.97 -14.62 6.07
C LEU A 471 18.32 -13.44 6.99
N GLY A 472 17.37 -12.55 7.30
CA GLY A 472 17.58 -11.39 8.18
C GLY A 472 18.47 -10.29 7.57
N ILE A 473 18.58 -10.22 6.25
CA ILE A 473 19.44 -9.24 5.54
C ILE A 473 18.73 -7.90 5.44
N ASN A 474 17.48 -7.91 4.99
CA ASN A 474 16.63 -6.73 4.86
C ASN A 474 15.14 -7.15 4.92
N ASN A 475 14.22 -6.26 4.55
CA ASN A 475 12.77 -6.53 4.56
C ASN A 475 12.21 -7.02 3.21
N ASP A 476 13.08 -7.38 2.27
CA ASP A 476 12.66 -7.91 0.97
C ASP A 476 12.21 -9.36 1.13
N GLY A 477 10.90 -9.58 1.05
CA GLY A 477 10.28 -10.88 1.21
C GLY A 477 10.13 -11.67 -0.09
N ARG A 478 10.77 -11.25 -1.18
CA ARG A 478 10.75 -11.96 -2.46
C ARG A 478 11.68 -13.17 -2.44
N ASP A 479 11.29 -14.22 -3.16
CA ASP A 479 12.15 -15.36 -3.46
C ASP A 479 12.98 -15.05 -4.70
N LEU A 480 14.22 -14.63 -4.50
CA LEU A 480 15.10 -14.11 -5.54
C LEU A 480 15.93 -15.23 -6.17
N GLY A 481 15.86 -15.36 -7.49
CA GLY A 481 16.69 -16.23 -8.31
C GLY A 481 18.00 -15.53 -8.68
N PHE A 482 18.09 -15.05 -9.92
CA PHE A 482 19.23 -14.31 -10.47
C PHE A 482 18.78 -13.07 -11.25
N LEU A 483 19.73 -12.24 -11.65
CA LEU A 483 19.48 -11.02 -12.41
C LEU A 483 19.75 -11.25 -13.90
N VAL A 484 18.83 -10.80 -14.74
CA VAL A 484 18.98 -10.79 -16.20
C VAL A 484 18.97 -9.35 -16.70
N ASP A 485 19.92 -9.04 -17.58
CA ASP A 485 20.06 -7.72 -18.22
C ASP A 485 19.57 -7.75 -19.67
N TRP A 486 20.01 -8.71 -20.46
CA TRP A 486 19.49 -8.90 -21.82
C TRP A 486 19.63 -10.35 -22.28
N ILE A 487 18.84 -10.67 -23.31
CA ILE A 487 18.83 -11.95 -24.00
C ILE A 487 18.92 -11.67 -25.50
N GLU A 488 19.86 -12.30 -26.17
CA GLU A 488 20.08 -12.18 -27.61
C GLU A 488 19.92 -13.55 -28.26
N ILE A 489 19.16 -13.60 -29.36
CA ILE A 489 19.00 -14.80 -30.19
C ILE A 489 19.48 -14.49 -31.60
N THR A 490 20.45 -15.28 -32.06
CA THR A 490 21.00 -15.23 -33.41
C THR A 490 20.78 -16.56 -34.12
N PRO A 491 20.28 -16.57 -35.36
CA PRO A 491 20.28 -17.78 -36.18
C PRO A 491 21.70 -18.30 -36.38
N ASP A 492 21.94 -19.59 -36.20
CA ASP A 492 23.23 -20.19 -36.59
C ASP A 492 23.35 -20.14 -38.12
N SER A 493 24.39 -19.45 -38.60
CA SER A 493 24.68 -19.23 -40.03
C SER A 493 25.13 -20.49 -40.76
#